data_AF-A0AAV5YD06-F1
#
_entry.id   AF-A0AAV5YD06-F1
#
_cell.length_a   1.000
_cell.length_b   1.000
_cell.length_c   1.000
_cell.angle_alpha   90.00
_cell.angle_beta   90.00
_cell.angle_gamma   90.00
#
_symmetry.space_group_name_H-M   'P 1'
#
loop_
_entity.id
_entity.type
_entity.pdbx_description
1 polymer ?
#
loop_
_entity_poly.entity_id
_entity_poly.type
_entity_poly.pdbx_seq_one_letter_code
_entity_poly.pdbx_strand_id
1 'polypeptide(L)'
;MPVTIIPRPPLADHRLALVLAEDRIGHYPEFRAFFSRAFDLDRVGLAEPGYVAAPSGLAYALVFIGRSGEPWPAGVEVFAIVPALEPIDEPTVDRDLWAILDWMIEGVGGEWTTRDLQATGRLYRIPPATT
;
A
#
# COMPACT_ATOMS: atom_id res chain seq x y z
N MET A 1 1.30 15.12 5.59
CA MET A 1 2.61 14.87 4.93
C MET A 1 2.37 13.92 3.76
N PRO A 2 3.16 13.93 2.69
CA PRO A 2 3.04 12.93 1.63
C PRO A 2 3.43 11.54 2.14
N VAL A 3 3.07 10.49 1.40
CA VAL A 3 3.56 9.13 1.69
C VAL A 3 5.07 9.06 1.46
N THR A 4 5.79 8.49 2.41
CA THR A 4 7.26 8.38 2.34
C THR A 4 7.71 6.99 2.73
N ILE A 5 8.70 6.46 2.00
CA ILE A 5 9.37 5.21 2.38
C ILE A 5 10.17 5.46 3.66
N ILE A 6 10.04 4.57 4.63
CA ILE A 6 10.71 4.64 5.94
C ILE A 6 11.50 3.34 6.18
N PRO A 7 12.52 3.36 7.05
CA PRO A 7 13.09 2.12 7.58
C PRO A 7 12.05 1.35 8.39
N ARG A 8 12.34 0.07 8.68
CA ARG A 8 11.50 -0.77 9.54
C ARG A 8 11.17 -0.05 10.86
N PRO A 9 9.88 0.22 11.15
CA PRO A 9 9.48 0.85 12.40
C PRO A 9 9.56 -0.16 13.56
N PRO A 10 9.54 0.33 14.82
CA PRO A 10 9.36 -0.54 15.99
C PRO A 10 8.05 -1.33 15.87
N LEU A 11 8.12 -2.65 16.01
CA LEU A 11 6.95 -3.54 15.94
C LEU A 11 6.54 -4.09 17.31
N ALA A 12 7.33 -3.84 18.35
CA ALA A 12 6.95 -4.18 19.72
C ALA A 12 5.64 -3.45 20.07
N ASP A 13 4.72 -4.15 20.72
CA ASP A 13 3.40 -3.64 21.12
C ASP A 13 2.48 -3.20 19.96
N HIS A 14 2.81 -3.58 18.72
CA HIS A 14 1.97 -3.35 17.54
C HIS A 14 1.50 -4.67 16.94
N ARG A 15 0.38 -4.61 16.21
CA ARG A 15 -0.11 -5.69 15.36
C ARG A 15 -0.20 -5.21 13.91
N LEU A 16 -0.11 -6.16 12.99
CA LEU A 16 -0.36 -5.93 11.57
C LEU A 16 -1.84 -6.19 11.29
N ALA A 17 -2.54 -5.19 10.77
CA ALA A 17 -3.91 -5.32 10.30
C ALA A 17 -3.91 -5.24 8.77
N LEU A 18 -4.36 -6.31 8.09
CA LEU A 18 -4.47 -6.33 6.63
C LEU A 18 -5.54 -5.32 6.19
N VAL A 19 -5.19 -4.42 5.27
CA VAL A 19 -6.09 -3.36 4.78
C VAL A 19 -6.29 -3.38 3.27
N LEU A 20 -5.37 -4.00 2.52
CA LEU A 20 -5.49 -4.20 1.08
C LEU A 20 -4.70 -5.44 0.67
N ALA A 21 -5.25 -6.25 -0.23
CA ALA A 21 -4.52 -7.29 -0.95
C ALA A 21 -4.73 -7.07 -2.45
N GLU A 22 -3.64 -6.91 -3.20
CA GLU A 22 -3.63 -6.89 -4.66
C GLU A 22 -2.84 -8.10 -5.16
N ASP A 23 -3.56 -9.09 -5.66
CA ASP A 23 -3.03 -10.38 -6.02
C ASP A 23 -2.32 -10.41 -7.38
N ARG A 24 -2.53 -9.42 -8.25
CA ARG A 24 -2.04 -9.43 -9.64
C ARG A 24 -1.46 -8.07 -10.00
N ILE A 25 -0.55 -7.57 -9.18
CA ILE A 25 0.10 -6.27 -9.42
C ILE A 25 0.91 -6.25 -10.72
N GLY A 26 1.34 -7.44 -11.19
CA GLY A 26 2.01 -7.62 -12.47
C GLY A 26 1.07 -7.64 -13.70
N HIS A 27 -0.25 -7.55 -13.52
CA HIS A 27 -1.20 -7.42 -14.64
C HIS A 27 -0.86 -6.20 -15.51
N TYR A 28 -0.39 -5.14 -14.86
CA TYR A 28 0.19 -3.95 -15.46
C TYR A 28 1.68 -3.87 -15.07
N PRO A 29 2.62 -4.16 -16.00
CA PRO A 29 4.05 -4.27 -15.71
C PRO A 29 4.68 -3.07 -14.98
N GLU A 30 4.16 -1.88 -15.19
CA GLU A 30 4.61 -0.61 -14.65
C GLU A 30 4.43 -0.49 -13.12
N PHE A 31 3.37 -1.08 -12.56
CA PHE A 31 3.15 -1.10 -11.11
C PHE A 31 4.18 -1.99 -10.42
N ARG A 32 4.39 -3.19 -10.96
CA ARG A 32 5.48 -4.08 -10.52
C ARG A 32 6.83 -3.37 -10.61
N ALA A 33 7.14 -2.72 -11.73
CA ALA A 33 8.40 -1.99 -11.90
C ALA A 33 8.55 -0.84 -10.90
N PHE A 34 7.46 -0.14 -10.57
CA PHE A 34 7.47 0.88 -9.53
C PHE A 34 7.87 0.30 -8.17
N PHE A 35 7.21 -0.76 -7.71
CA PHE A 35 7.53 -1.37 -6.42
C PHE A 35 8.94 -1.96 -6.37
N SER A 36 9.39 -2.63 -7.43
CA SER A 36 10.75 -3.15 -7.52
C SER A 36 11.80 -2.06 -7.34
N ARG A 37 11.61 -0.89 -7.97
CA ARG A 37 12.52 0.26 -7.80
C ARG A 37 12.38 0.91 -6.43
N ALA A 38 11.15 1.11 -5.96
CA ALA A 38 10.87 1.83 -4.71
C ALA A 38 11.49 1.13 -3.50
N PHE A 39 11.44 -0.20 -3.47
CA PHE A 39 11.90 -1.02 -2.34
C PHE A 39 13.12 -1.87 -2.65
N ASP A 40 13.79 -1.64 -3.78
CA ASP A 40 15.00 -2.37 -4.20
C ASP A 40 14.81 -3.91 -4.15
N LEU A 41 13.66 -4.37 -4.67
CA LEU A 41 13.20 -5.75 -4.49
C LEU A 41 14.06 -6.78 -5.23
N ASP A 42 14.87 -6.34 -6.20
CA ASP A 42 15.82 -7.22 -6.89
C ASP A 42 16.99 -7.62 -5.97
N ARG A 43 17.35 -6.75 -5.01
CA ARG A 43 18.39 -7.03 -4.01
C ARG A 43 17.80 -7.57 -2.71
N VAL A 44 16.71 -6.97 -2.23
CA VAL A 44 16.08 -7.32 -0.93
C VAL A 44 15.28 -8.62 -1.05
N GLY A 45 14.65 -8.87 -2.20
CA GLY A 45 13.81 -10.04 -2.43
C GLY A 45 12.71 -10.16 -1.38
N LEU A 46 12.64 -11.33 -0.74
CA LEU A 46 11.66 -11.68 0.31
C LEU A 46 12.18 -11.45 1.74
N ALA A 47 13.34 -10.82 1.90
CA ALA A 47 13.99 -10.73 3.22
C ALA A 47 13.22 -9.84 4.21
N GLU A 48 12.59 -8.77 3.73
CA GLU A 48 11.77 -7.88 4.54
C GLU A 48 10.67 -7.18 3.72
N PRO A 49 9.59 -6.73 4.37
CA PRO A 49 8.58 -5.87 3.74
C PRO A 49 9.15 -4.50 3.36
N GLY A 50 8.49 -3.84 2.41
CA GLY A 50 8.61 -2.39 2.26
C GLY A 50 7.86 -1.68 3.38
N TYR A 51 8.36 -0.54 3.86
CA TYR A 51 7.65 0.26 4.87
C TYR A 51 7.43 1.69 4.38
N VAL A 52 6.23 2.20 4.62
CA VAL A 52 5.87 3.60 4.33
C VAL A 52 5.20 4.26 5.52
N ALA A 53 5.44 5.55 5.71
CA ALA A 53 4.63 6.41 6.57
C ALA A 53 3.57 7.12 5.73
N ALA A 54 2.33 7.16 6.22
CA ALA A 54 1.21 7.82 5.58
C ALA A 54 0.94 9.21 6.18
N PRO A 55 0.07 10.05 5.57
CA PRO A 55 -0.19 11.40 6.03
C PRO A 55 -0.67 11.53 7.47
N SER A 56 -1.36 10.51 8.01
CA SER A 56 -1.80 10.46 9.42
C SER A 56 -0.66 10.30 10.42
N GLY A 57 0.51 9.83 9.97
CA GLY A 57 1.62 9.41 10.83
C GLY A 57 1.66 7.90 11.10
N LEU A 58 0.64 7.14 10.69
CA LEU A 58 0.68 5.68 10.75
C LEU A 58 1.73 5.11 9.78
N ALA A 59 2.34 4.00 10.19
CA ALA A 59 3.23 3.21 9.36
C ALA A 59 2.49 2.02 8.75
N TYR A 60 2.89 1.65 7.53
CA TYR A 60 2.32 0.55 6.78
C TYR A 60 3.43 -0.37 6.29
N ALA A 61 3.19 -1.67 6.36
CA ALA A 61 4.05 -2.70 5.76
C ALA A 61 3.45 -3.14 4.42
N LEU A 62 4.25 -3.09 3.37
CA LEU A 62 3.97 -3.62 2.04
C LEU A 62 4.69 -4.95 1.90
N VAL A 63 3.94 -6.05 2.02
CA VAL A 63 4.45 -7.41 1.92
C VAL A 63 4.28 -7.89 0.48
N PHE A 64 5.39 -8.13 -0.20
CA PHE A 64 5.38 -8.55 -1.60
C PHE A 64 5.26 -10.07 -1.76
N ILE A 65 4.40 -10.50 -2.68
CA ILE A 65 4.07 -11.91 -2.90
C ILE A 65 4.78 -12.41 -4.16
N GLY A 66 5.42 -13.57 -4.04
CA GLY A 66 6.03 -14.30 -5.15
C GLY A 66 5.16 -15.49 -5.53
N ARG A 67 5.04 -15.78 -6.82
CA ARG A 67 4.30 -16.94 -7.33
C ARG A 67 5.13 -17.71 -8.32
N SER A 68 5.04 -19.03 -8.25
CA SER A 68 5.75 -19.90 -9.18
C SER A 68 5.27 -19.64 -10.61
N GLY A 69 6.21 -19.44 -11.53
CA GLY A 69 5.91 -19.17 -12.94
C GLY A 69 5.49 -17.73 -13.25
N GLU A 70 5.42 -16.85 -12.25
CA GLU A 70 5.13 -15.43 -12.44
C GLU A 70 6.36 -14.56 -12.14
N PRO A 71 6.51 -13.43 -12.86
CA PRO A 71 7.55 -12.48 -12.51
C PRO A 71 7.36 -11.85 -11.12
N TRP A 72 8.47 -11.52 -10.47
CA TRP A 72 8.49 -10.89 -9.15
C TRP A 72 8.37 -9.35 -9.20
N PRO A 73 7.66 -8.71 -8.25
CA PRO A 73 6.60 -9.29 -7.41
C PRO A 73 5.32 -9.58 -8.19
N ALA A 74 4.59 -10.62 -7.79
CA ALA A 74 3.32 -11.03 -8.39
C ALA A 74 2.12 -10.31 -7.75
N GLY A 75 2.21 -10.00 -6.45
CA GLY A 75 1.19 -9.26 -5.70
C GLY A 75 1.78 -8.48 -4.53
N VAL A 76 0.93 -7.73 -3.83
CA VAL A 76 1.28 -6.99 -2.62
C VAL A 76 0.12 -7.03 -1.63
N GLU A 77 0.44 -7.21 -0.35
CA GLU A 77 -0.46 -7.00 0.76
C GLU A 77 -0.01 -5.76 1.54
N VAL A 78 -0.96 -4.88 1.87
CA VAL A 78 -0.72 -3.68 2.68
C VAL A 78 -1.30 -3.93 4.06
N PHE A 79 -0.45 -3.78 5.07
CA PHE A 79 -0.81 -3.91 6.47
C PHE A 79 -0.63 -2.58 7.19
N ALA A 80 -1.66 -2.10 7.88
CA ALA A 80 -1.50 -1.03 8.85
C ALA A 80 -0.78 -1.55 10.11
N ILE A 81 0.22 -0.82 10.59
CA ILE A 81 0.92 -1.11 11.83
C ILE A 81 0.23 -0.29 12.93
N VAL A 82 -0.59 -0.97 13.73
CA VAL A 82 -1.45 -0.33 14.74
C VAL A 82 -1.13 -0.86 16.14
N PRO A 83 -1.41 -0.10 17.21
CA PRO A 83 -1.23 -0.58 18.57
C PRO A 83 -1.97 -1.92 18.80
N ALA A 84 -1.32 -2.85 19.49
CA ALA A 84 -1.77 -4.25 19.56
C ALA A 84 -3.15 -4.44 20.19
N LEU A 85 -3.55 -3.57 21.12
CA LEU A 85 -4.78 -3.70 21.90
C LEU A 85 -5.85 -2.68 21.54
N GLU A 86 -5.54 -1.68 20.73
CA GLU A 86 -6.50 -0.63 20.37
C GLU A 86 -7.36 -1.05 19.16
N PRO A 87 -8.60 -0.56 19.06
CA PRO A 87 -9.39 -0.66 17.83
C PRO A 87 -8.68 0.04 16.67
N ILE A 88 -8.95 -0.42 15.44
CA ILE A 88 -8.47 0.25 14.24
C ILE A 88 -9.34 1.48 13.97
N ASP A 89 -8.71 2.62 13.70
CA ASP A 89 -9.40 3.82 13.22
C ASP A 89 -9.63 3.68 11.71
N GLU A 90 -10.75 3.04 11.34
CA GLU A 90 -11.11 2.74 9.95
C GLU A 90 -11.14 4.00 9.05
N PRO A 91 -11.74 5.14 9.44
CA PRO A 91 -11.68 6.36 8.65
C PRO A 91 -10.27 6.90 8.40
N THR A 92 -9.36 6.78 9.37
CA THR A 92 -7.96 7.18 9.18
C THR A 92 -7.25 6.22 8.24
N VAL A 93 -7.46 4.91 8.42
CA VAL A 93 -6.85 3.88 7.57
C VAL A 93 -7.32 3.97 6.12
N ASP A 94 -8.60 4.21 5.87
CA ASP A 94 -9.13 4.41 4.50
C ASP A 94 -8.45 5.62 3.83
N ARG A 95 -8.34 6.74 4.54
CA ARG A 95 -7.70 7.96 4.01
C ARG A 95 -6.24 7.74 3.65
N ASP A 96 -5.51 7.05 4.52
CA ASP A 96 -4.11 6.73 4.30
C ASP A 96 -3.93 5.71 3.17
N LEU A 97 -4.83 4.73 3.04
CA LEU A 97 -4.82 3.79 1.94
C LEU A 97 -5.00 4.52 0.61
N TRP A 98 -5.95 5.46 0.53
CA TRP A 98 -6.09 6.34 -0.65
C TRP A 98 -4.81 7.13 -0.93
N ALA A 99 -4.14 7.65 0.10
CA ALA A 99 -2.87 8.37 -0.08
C ALA A 99 -1.74 7.46 -0.59
N ILE A 100 -1.68 6.19 -0.16
CA ILE A 100 -0.73 5.18 -0.65
C ILE A 100 -1.01 4.84 -2.11
N LEU A 101 -2.29 4.70 -2.48
CA LEU A 101 -2.69 4.46 -3.87
C LEU A 101 -2.35 5.66 -4.76
N ASP A 102 -2.63 6.88 -4.33
CA ASP A 102 -2.25 8.10 -5.05
C ASP A 102 -0.72 8.17 -5.22
N TRP A 103 0.05 7.93 -4.16
CA TRP A 103 1.52 7.87 -4.21
C TRP A 103 2.04 6.84 -5.21
N MET A 104 1.43 5.65 -5.25
CA MET A 104 1.77 4.61 -6.21
C MET A 104 1.47 5.06 -7.64
N ILE A 105 0.29 5.64 -7.90
CA ILE A 105 -0.09 6.12 -9.23
C ILE A 105 0.84 7.25 -9.70
N GLU A 106 1.17 8.21 -8.83
CA GLU A 106 2.14 9.26 -9.15
C GLU A 106 3.52 8.70 -9.48
N GLY A 107 3.96 7.69 -8.72
CA GLY A 107 5.25 7.04 -8.93
C GLY A 107 5.33 6.13 -10.16
N VAL A 108 4.20 5.57 -10.60
CA VAL A 108 4.06 4.87 -11.88
C VAL A 108 4.07 5.87 -13.04
N GLY A 109 3.24 6.92 -12.95
CA GLY A 109 3.10 7.96 -13.96
C GLY A 109 2.56 7.46 -15.30
N GLY A 110 2.82 8.23 -16.38
CA GLY A 110 2.39 7.89 -17.72
C GLY A 110 0.89 8.11 -17.95
N GLU A 111 0.19 7.10 -18.44
CA GLU A 111 -1.27 7.15 -18.68
C GLU A 111 -2.08 7.03 -17.37
N TRP A 112 -1.44 6.60 -16.28
CA TRP A 112 -2.07 6.49 -14.97
C TRP A 112 -2.03 7.84 -14.26
N THR A 113 -3.21 8.44 -14.09
CA THR A 113 -3.33 9.71 -13.37
C THR A 113 -4.06 9.53 -12.05
N THR A 114 -3.65 10.26 -11.02
CA THR A 114 -4.37 10.31 -9.73
C THR A 114 -5.80 10.79 -9.91
N ARG A 115 -6.05 11.64 -10.93
CA ARG A 115 -7.40 12.08 -11.30
C ARG A 115 -8.30 10.91 -11.68
N ASP A 116 -7.82 9.99 -12.52
CA ASP A 116 -8.61 8.85 -12.99
C ASP A 116 -8.87 7.83 -11.86
N LEU A 117 -7.87 7.63 -10.99
CA LEU A 117 -8.02 6.84 -9.78
C LEU A 117 -9.11 7.45 -8.88
N GLN A 118 -9.04 8.75 -8.60
CA GLN A 118 -10.01 9.43 -7.73
C GLN A 118 -11.42 9.45 -8.35
N ALA A 119 -11.53 9.61 -9.67
CA ALA A 119 -12.81 9.56 -10.37
C ALA A 119 -13.45 8.17 -10.26
N THR A 120 -12.67 7.12 -10.50
CA THR A 120 -13.09 5.73 -10.36
C THR A 120 -13.45 5.41 -8.90
N GLY A 121 -12.61 5.83 -7.95
CA GLY A 121 -12.81 5.62 -6.52
C GLY A 121 -14.11 6.21 -6.00
N ARG A 122 -14.51 7.39 -6.48
CA ARG A 122 -15.80 8.02 -6.14
C ARG A 122 -17.00 7.15 -6.50
N LEU A 123 -16.91 6.34 -7.56
CA LEU A 123 -18.00 5.44 -7.98
C LEU A 123 -18.15 4.24 -7.03
N TYR A 124 -17.08 3.83 -6.36
CA TYR A 124 -17.06 2.65 -5.48
C TYR A 124 -17.17 2.99 -3.99
N ARG A 125 -17.10 4.27 -3.61
CA ARG A 125 -17.33 4.69 -2.23
C ARG A 125 -18.81 4.48 -1.86
N ILE A 126 -19.04 3.64 -0.86
CA ILE A 126 -20.37 3.49 -0.26
C ILE A 126 -20.70 4.81 0.45
N PRO A 127 -21.82 5.48 0.08
CA PRO A 127 -22.25 6.68 0.80
C PRO A 127 -22.44 6.35 2.29
N PRO A 128 -22.06 7.24 3.21
CA PRO A 128 -22.38 7.04 4.62
C PRO A 128 -23.90 6.90 4.76
N ALA A 129 -24.35 5.96 5.61
CA ALA A 129 -25.77 5.80 5.89
C ALA A 129 -26.32 7.12 6.42
N THR A 130 -27.29 7.71 5.72
CA THR A 130 -27.98 8.91 6.16
C THR A 130 -28.67 8.60 7.48
N THR A 131 -28.24 9.26 8.56
CA THR A 131 -28.87 9.16 9.89
C THR A 131 -29.96 10.21 10.04
#